data_AF-A0A497KNK3-F1
#
_entry.id   AF-A0A497KNK3-F1
#
_cell.length_a   1.000
_cell.length_b   1.000
_cell.length_c   1.000
_cell.angle_alpha   90.00
_cell.angle_beta   90.00
_cell.angle_gamma   90.00
#
_symmetry.space_group_name_H-M   'P 1'
#
loop_
_entity.id
_entity.type
_entity.pdbx_description
1 polymer ?
#
loop_
_entity_poly.entity_id
_entity_poly.type
_entity_poly.pdbx_seq_one_letter_code
_entity_poly.pdbx_strand_id
1 'polypeptide(L)'
;MHWVETETHIGTHVELPAHLTDGAKSASEMPLESFMGEAIVLKFDFLKPVEGKGQPIKPSHLEKVRENDIVLLWSPYVGDESPYISPESAEWIAKKPVKMVGVQNIGVEAPGGSMATHNNLLRNDIPLIEGLVNLDKVQKERIFYIGLPLRVKGLDSSWIRAIALEPL
;
A
#
# COMPACT_ATOMS: atom_id res chain seq x y z
N MET A 1 -14.78 29.25 9.33
CA MET A 1 -14.58 28.54 8.05
C MET A 1 -13.09 28.46 7.82
N HIS A 2 -12.58 27.31 7.42
CA HIS A 2 -11.15 27.09 7.14
C HIS A 2 -11.01 26.59 5.71
N TRP A 3 -9.96 27.05 5.02
CA TRP A 3 -9.58 26.61 3.68
C TRP A 3 -8.31 25.77 3.79
N VAL A 4 -8.20 24.75 2.93
CA VAL A 4 -7.06 23.83 2.90
C VAL A 4 -6.57 23.76 1.45
N GLU A 5 -5.29 24.08 1.23
CA GLU A 5 -4.57 23.94 -0.05
C GLU A 5 -3.37 23.04 0.21
N THR A 6 -3.22 21.97 -0.58
CA THR A 6 -2.18 20.96 -0.39
C THR A 6 -2.11 20.02 -1.59
N GLU A 7 -1.09 19.16 -1.62
CA GLU A 7 -0.86 18.13 -2.63
C GLU A 7 -1.68 16.87 -2.33
N THR A 8 -1.95 16.06 -3.36
CA THR A 8 -2.71 14.81 -3.22
C THR A 8 -1.93 13.71 -2.52
N HIS A 9 -0.60 13.71 -2.64
CA HIS A 9 0.33 12.74 -2.04
C HIS A 9 0.84 13.19 -0.67
N ILE A 10 -0.06 13.63 0.22
CA ILE A 10 0.31 14.11 1.55
C ILE A 10 -0.19 13.18 2.67
N GLY A 11 0.71 12.87 3.61
CA GLY A 11 0.38 12.05 4.77
C GLY A 11 -0.06 10.65 4.37
N THR A 12 -1.06 10.09 5.07
CA THR A 12 -1.69 8.84 4.65
C THR A 12 -2.58 9.09 3.42
N HIS A 13 -2.20 8.53 2.29
CA HIS A 13 -2.88 8.74 1.02
C HIS A 13 -2.91 7.47 0.18
N VAL A 14 -3.85 7.39 -0.76
CA VAL A 14 -3.95 6.31 -1.74
C VAL A 14 -3.64 6.84 -3.13
N GLU A 15 -2.75 6.17 -3.83
CA GLU A 15 -2.39 6.39 -5.23
C GLU A 15 -3.16 5.43 -6.13
N LEU A 16 -3.47 5.92 -7.33
CA LEU A 16 -4.41 5.28 -8.26
C LEU A 16 -3.75 5.09 -9.63
N PRO A 17 -4.32 4.25 -10.51
CA PRO A 17 -3.74 3.98 -11.84
C PRO A 17 -3.42 5.24 -12.64
N ALA A 18 -4.26 6.28 -12.53
CA ALA A 18 -4.05 7.58 -13.18
C ALA A 18 -2.72 8.27 -12.81
N HIS A 19 -2.09 7.89 -11.68
CA HIS A 19 -0.80 8.44 -11.25
C HIS A 19 0.34 8.15 -12.23
N LEU A 20 0.31 7.00 -12.92
CA LEU A 20 1.36 6.62 -13.88
C LEU A 20 0.92 6.68 -15.33
N THR A 21 -0.38 6.69 -15.61
CA THR A 21 -0.90 6.47 -16.95
C THR A 21 -2.07 7.40 -17.20
N ASP A 22 -1.85 8.36 -18.10
CA ASP A 22 -2.90 9.27 -18.55
C ASP A 22 -4.11 8.50 -19.08
N GLY A 23 -5.29 8.82 -18.56
CA GLY A 23 -6.55 8.17 -18.92
C GLY A 23 -6.81 6.82 -18.22
N ALA A 24 -5.91 6.35 -17.34
CA ALA A 24 -6.22 5.25 -16.43
C ALA A 24 -7.18 5.71 -15.32
N LYS A 25 -7.68 4.75 -14.54
CA LYS A 25 -8.73 5.00 -13.54
C LYS A 25 -8.27 6.00 -12.47
N SER A 26 -9.03 7.07 -12.30
CA SER A 26 -8.91 8.05 -11.22
C SER A 26 -9.72 7.68 -9.98
N ALA A 27 -9.69 8.53 -8.95
CA ALA A 27 -10.39 8.31 -7.68
C ALA A 27 -11.91 8.13 -7.83
N SER A 28 -12.47 8.72 -8.88
CA SER A 28 -13.89 8.62 -9.19
C SER A 28 -14.30 7.37 -9.99
N GLU A 29 -13.33 6.64 -10.53
CA GLU A 29 -13.52 5.53 -11.49
C GLU A 29 -13.14 4.17 -10.92
N MET A 30 -12.29 4.13 -9.89
CA MET A 30 -11.99 2.90 -9.18
C MET A 30 -13.24 2.36 -8.44
N PRO A 31 -13.47 1.04 -8.44
CA PRO A 31 -14.54 0.43 -7.65
C PRO A 31 -14.39 0.74 -6.16
N LEU A 32 -15.49 1.01 -5.47
CA LEU A 32 -15.46 1.33 -4.04
C LEU A 32 -14.88 0.17 -3.22
N GLU A 33 -15.16 -1.06 -3.66
CA GLU A 33 -14.74 -2.31 -3.03
C GLU A 33 -13.22 -2.52 -3.10
N SER A 34 -12.48 -1.76 -3.92
CA SER A 34 -11.01 -1.75 -3.91
C SER A 34 -10.45 -1.16 -2.62
N PHE A 35 -11.19 -0.24 -1.98
CA PHE A 35 -10.72 0.55 -0.84
C PHE A 35 -11.24 0.07 0.52
N MET A 36 -12.03 -1.00 0.54
CA MET A 36 -12.57 -1.57 1.77
C MET A 36 -12.83 -3.08 1.66
N GLY A 37 -12.74 -3.77 2.78
CA GLY A 37 -12.97 -5.21 2.86
C GLY A 37 -12.02 -5.92 3.81
N GLU A 38 -11.94 -7.25 3.68
CA GLU A 38 -10.97 -8.05 4.41
C GLU A 38 -9.54 -7.65 4.00
N ALA A 39 -8.71 -7.41 5.02
CA ALA A 39 -7.30 -7.12 4.84
C ALA A 39 -6.44 -8.13 5.60
N ILE A 40 -5.28 -8.44 5.04
CA ILE A 40 -4.20 -9.14 5.73
C ILE A 40 -3.12 -8.14 6.15
N VAL A 41 -2.74 -8.17 7.42
CA VAL A 41 -1.64 -7.38 7.98
C VAL A 41 -0.41 -8.27 8.11
N LEU A 42 0.63 -7.98 7.33
CA LEU A 42 1.91 -8.69 7.36
C LEU A 42 2.96 -7.83 8.06
N LYS A 43 3.55 -8.40 9.12
CA LYS A 43 4.59 -7.75 9.94
C LYS A 43 5.96 -8.35 9.60
N PHE A 44 6.93 -7.50 9.29
CA PHE A 44 8.27 -7.86 8.81
C PHE A 44 9.38 -7.56 9.84
N ASP A 45 9.09 -7.68 11.14
CA ASP A 45 10.08 -7.53 12.22
C ASP A 45 11.24 -8.53 12.15
N PHE A 46 11.05 -9.65 11.44
CA PHE A 46 12.09 -10.64 11.19
C PHE A 46 13.11 -10.22 10.11
N LEU A 47 12.79 -9.24 9.26
CA LEU A 47 13.69 -8.74 8.21
C LEU A 47 14.64 -7.67 8.75
N LYS A 48 15.51 -8.09 9.69
CA LYS A 48 16.49 -7.19 10.32
C LYS A 48 17.39 -6.54 9.27
N PRO A 49 17.69 -5.24 9.36
CA PRO A 49 18.62 -4.60 8.44
C PRO A 49 20.01 -5.26 8.51
N VAL A 50 20.70 -5.30 7.38
CA VAL A 50 22.09 -5.78 7.25
C VAL A 50 22.95 -4.58 6.90
N GLU A 51 23.97 -4.30 7.70
CA GLU A 51 24.85 -3.14 7.51
C GLU A 51 24.10 -1.80 7.41
N GLY A 52 23.01 -1.66 8.19
CA GLY A 52 22.17 -0.46 8.19
C GLY A 52 21.29 -0.31 6.94
N LYS A 53 21.13 -1.38 6.14
CA LYS A 53 20.27 -1.40 4.96
C LYS A 53 19.14 -2.40 5.10
N GLY A 54 17.95 -1.97 4.70
CA GLY A 54 16.76 -2.81 4.66
C GLY A 54 16.89 -3.99 3.70
N GLN A 55 16.15 -5.06 4.00
CA GLN A 55 16.14 -6.28 3.20
C GLN A 55 14.93 -6.36 2.24
N PRO A 56 15.04 -7.07 1.11
CA PRO A 56 13.91 -7.26 0.21
C PRO A 56 12.84 -8.15 0.84
N ILE A 57 11.58 -7.70 0.78
CA ILE A 57 10.41 -8.56 0.91
C ILE A 57 10.33 -9.41 -0.36
N LYS A 58 10.43 -10.74 -0.20
CA LYS A 58 10.38 -11.72 -1.28
C LYS A 58 8.98 -12.34 -1.39
N PRO A 59 8.62 -12.95 -2.54
CA PRO A 59 7.32 -13.61 -2.71
C PRO A 59 7.01 -14.67 -1.64
N SER A 60 8.03 -15.39 -1.14
CA SER A 60 7.89 -16.38 -0.06
C SER A 60 7.40 -15.77 1.27
N HIS A 61 7.59 -14.46 1.49
CA HIS A 61 7.05 -13.79 2.68
C HIS A 61 5.58 -13.39 2.52
N LEU A 62 5.01 -13.52 1.31
CA LEU A 62 3.65 -13.10 0.95
C LEU A 62 2.70 -14.29 0.75
N GLU A 63 3.13 -15.52 1.06
CA GLU A 63 2.37 -16.76 0.79
C GLU A 63 0.96 -16.78 1.41
N LYS A 64 0.76 -16.05 2.52
CA LYS A 64 -0.53 -15.92 3.20
C LYS A 64 -1.53 -15.00 2.49
N VAL A 65 -1.09 -14.22 1.50
CA VAL A 65 -1.95 -13.32 0.71
C VAL A 65 -2.86 -14.15 -0.19
N ARG A 66 -4.16 -13.85 -0.13
CA ARG A 66 -5.23 -14.46 -0.92
C ARG A 66 -5.71 -13.48 -1.99
N GLU A 67 -6.39 -14.04 -2.99
CA GLU A 67 -7.15 -13.25 -3.95
C GLU A 67 -8.20 -12.40 -3.23
N ASN A 68 -8.41 -11.19 -3.73
CA ASN A 68 -9.28 -10.14 -3.18
C ASN A 68 -8.88 -9.58 -1.80
N ASP A 69 -7.68 -9.89 -1.29
CA ASP A 69 -7.16 -9.27 -0.07
C ASP A 69 -6.83 -7.78 -0.30
N ILE A 70 -7.04 -6.96 0.74
CA ILE A 70 -6.26 -5.74 0.94
C ILE A 70 -4.99 -6.13 1.69
N VAL A 71 -3.82 -5.79 1.17
CA VAL A 71 -2.53 -6.21 1.73
C VAL A 71 -1.89 -5.04 2.47
N LEU A 72 -1.74 -5.14 3.78
CA LEU A 72 -1.14 -4.10 4.61
C LEU A 72 0.22 -4.59 5.13
N LEU A 73 1.29 -3.89 4.78
CA LEU A 73 2.67 -4.27 5.08
C LEU A 73 3.26 -3.33 6.14
N TRP A 74 3.88 -3.89 7.17
CA TRP A 74 4.48 -3.14 8.26
C TRP A 74 5.85 -3.66 8.69
N SER A 75 6.74 -2.75 9.08
CA SER A 75 8.03 -3.05 9.69
C SER A 75 8.31 -2.11 10.88
N PRO A 76 9.08 -2.57 11.89
CA PRO A 76 9.58 -1.69 12.95
C PRO A 76 10.77 -0.81 12.51
N TYR A 77 11.44 -1.15 11.40
CA TYR A 77 12.61 -0.42 10.88
C TYR A 77 12.19 0.80 10.06
N VAL A 78 12.98 1.86 10.08
CA VAL A 78 12.65 3.15 9.44
C VAL A 78 13.80 3.66 8.58
N GLY A 79 13.48 4.57 7.64
CA GLY A 79 14.48 5.15 6.73
C GLY A 79 15.22 4.07 5.93
N ASP A 80 16.54 4.19 5.85
CA ASP A 80 17.43 3.27 5.12
C ASP A 80 17.37 1.81 5.60
N GLU A 81 16.92 1.57 6.84
CA GLU A 81 16.78 0.24 7.41
C GLU A 81 15.44 -0.42 7.08
N SER A 82 14.48 0.33 6.52
CA SER A 82 13.16 -0.19 6.16
C SER A 82 13.31 -1.29 5.11
N PRO A 83 12.73 -2.49 5.31
CA PRO A 83 12.64 -3.46 4.24
C PRO A 83 11.80 -2.90 3.10
N TYR A 84 11.98 -3.41 1.89
CA TYR A 84 11.35 -2.87 0.69
C TYR A 84 10.67 -3.95 -0.13
N ILE A 85 9.66 -3.58 -0.92
CA ILE A 85 9.01 -4.50 -1.85
C ILE A 85 10.00 -4.79 -2.99
N SER A 86 10.40 -6.06 -3.14
CA SER A 86 11.30 -6.42 -4.25
C SER A 86 10.54 -6.38 -5.59
N PRO A 87 11.22 -6.17 -6.73
CA PRO A 87 10.57 -6.22 -8.05
C PRO A 87 9.83 -7.54 -8.30
N GLU A 88 10.36 -8.66 -7.80
CA GLU A 88 9.73 -9.98 -7.89
C GLU A 88 8.46 -10.07 -7.05
N SER A 89 8.44 -9.45 -5.86
CA SER A 89 7.24 -9.36 -5.04
C SER A 89 6.18 -8.46 -5.66
N ALA A 90 6.58 -7.33 -6.25
CA ALA A 90 5.68 -6.45 -6.99
C ALA A 90 5.01 -7.19 -8.16
N GLU A 91 5.79 -7.92 -8.97
CA GLU A 91 5.27 -8.74 -10.06
C GLU A 91 4.37 -9.87 -9.55
N TRP A 92 4.77 -10.53 -8.46
CA TRP A 92 3.99 -11.61 -7.85
C TRP A 92 2.63 -11.10 -7.32
N ILE A 93 2.61 -9.94 -6.66
CA ILE A 93 1.38 -9.29 -6.21
C ILE A 93 0.53 -8.91 -7.41
N ALA A 94 1.08 -8.30 -8.46
CA ALA A 94 0.31 -7.90 -9.63
C ALA A 94 -0.36 -9.08 -10.36
N LYS A 95 0.26 -10.27 -10.34
CA LYS A 95 -0.31 -11.50 -10.92
C LYS A 95 -1.37 -12.14 -10.02
N LYS A 96 -1.47 -11.73 -8.75
CA LYS A 96 -2.50 -12.19 -7.81
C LYS A 96 -3.54 -11.08 -7.68
N PRO A 97 -4.84 -11.31 -7.96
CA PRO A 97 -5.83 -10.23 -7.98
C PRO A 97 -6.18 -9.75 -6.56
N VAL A 98 -5.25 -9.05 -5.90
CA VAL A 98 -5.47 -8.33 -4.65
C VAL A 98 -6.17 -7.01 -4.95
N LYS A 99 -6.85 -6.46 -3.95
CA LYS A 99 -7.60 -5.21 -4.11
C LYS A 99 -6.72 -3.98 -4.07
N MET A 100 -5.71 -3.99 -3.21
CA MET A 100 -4.90 -2.84 -2.85
C MET A 100 -3.70 -3.27 -2.00
N VAL A 101 -2.62 -2.50 -2.05
CA VAL A 101 -1.47 -2.64 -1.13
C VAL A 101 -1.34 -1.37 -0.31
N GLY A 102 -1.01 -1.47 0.97
CA GLY A 102 -0.71 -0.32 1.82
C GLY A 102 0.51 -0.55 2.68
N VAL A 103 1.31 0.49 2.90
CA VAL A 103 2.59 0.40 3.60
C VAL A 103 2.72 1.35 4.78
N GLN A 104 3.34 0.85 5.85
CA GLN A 104 3.95 1.66 6.91
C GLN A 104 5.38 1.18 7.12
N ASN A 105 6.36 2.08 7.07
CA ASN A 105 7.76 1.75 7.32
C ASN A 105 8.32 0.67 6.37
N ILE A 106 7.76 0.57 5.16
CA ILE A 106 8.25 -0.29 4.08
C ILE A 106 8.64 0.62 2.93
N GLY A 107 9.83 0.43 2.37
CA GLY A 107 10.20 1.04 1.10
C GLY A 107 9.30 0.50 0.01
N VAL A 108 8.48 1.35 -0.60
CA VAL A 108 7.63 0.94 -1.72
C VAL A 108 8.46 0.40 -2.87
N GLU A 109 9.61 1.02 -3.12
CA GLU A 109 10.51 0.64 -4.20
C GLU A 109 11.81 0.04 -3.67
N ALA A 110 12.41 -0.81 -4.50
CA ALA A 110 13.76 -1.28 -4.27
C ALA A 110 14.78 -0.11 -4.39
N PRO A 111 15.86 -0.13 -3.60
CA PRO A 111 16.93 0.86 -3.70
C PRO A 111 17.48 0.98 -5.13
N GLY A 112 17.93 2.18 -5.50
CA GLY A 112 18.50 2.46 -6.83
C GLY A 112 17.52 3.07 -7.83
N GLY A 113 16.37 3.58 -7.37
CA GLY A 113 15.43 4.31 -8.23
C GLY A 113 14.56 3.42 -9.11
N SER A 114 14.31 2.18 -8.67
CA SER A 114 13.30 1.33 -9.31
C SER A 114 11.92 1.98 -9.22
N MET A 115 11.10 1.78 -10.25
CA MET A 115 9.66 2.07 -10.24
C MET A 115 8.86 0.78 -10.42
N ALA A 116 9.44 -0.36 -10.05
CA ALA A 116 8.88 -1.67 -10.33
C ALA A 116 7.56 -1.88 -9.56
N THR A 117 7.48 -1.43 -8.31
CA THR A 117 6.26 -1.59 -7.50
C THR A 117 5.13 -0.76 -8.07
N HIS A 118 5.33 0.54 -8.26
CA HIS A 118 4.32 1.42 -8.84
C HIS A 118 3.88 0.90 -10.21
N ASN A 119 4.82 0.57 -11.10
CA ASN A 119 4.48 0.08 -12.43
C ASN A 119 3.69 -1.23 -12.41
N ASN A 120 4.05 -2.19 -11.56
CA ASN A 120 3.34 -3.47 -11.49
C ASN A 120 1.96 -3.32 -10.85
N LEU A 121 1.82 -2.53 -9.79
CA LEU A 121 0.54 -2.40 -9.10
C LEU A 121 -0.43 -1.51 -9.88
N LEU A 122 -0.02 -0.27 -10.17
CA LEU A 122 -0.93 0.74 -10.73
C LEU A 122 -1.35 0.44 -12.17
N ARG A 123 -0.49 -0.18 -12.99
CA ARG A 123 -0.87 -0.63 -14.34
C ARG A 123 -1.80 -1.85 -14.35
N ASN A 124 -1.90 -2.56 -13.23
CA ASN A 124 -2.83 -3.68 -13.06
C ASN A 124 -4.05 -3.29 -12.21
N ASP A 125 -4.37 -2.00 -12.13
CA ASP A 125 -5.51 -1.46 -11.37
C ASP A 125 -5.49 -1.79 -9.86
N ILE A 126 -4.31 -1.94 -9.27
CA ILE A 126 -4.12 -2.17 -7.83
C ILE A 126 -3.64 -0.87 -7.18
N PRO A 127 -4.49 -0.15 -6.42
CA PRO A 127 -4.09 1.04 -5.68
C PRO A 127 -3.00 0.76 -4.66
N LEU A 128 -2.23 1.80 -4.35
CA LEU A 128 -1.15 1.77 -3.37
C LEU A 128 -1.39 2.83 -2.30
N ILE A 129 -1.28 2.47 -1.03
CA ILE A 129 -1.35 3.41 0.09
C ILE A 129 0.02 3.62 0.68
N GLU A 130 0.43 4.88 0.79
CA GLU A 130 1.62 5.29 1.52
C GLU A 130 1.27 6.05 2.80
N GLY A 131 2.24 6.13 3.71
CA GLY A 131 2.11 6.90 4.93
C GLY A 131 1.11 6.34 5.94
N LEU A 132 0.81 5.03 5.93
CA LEU A 132 0.03 4.41 7.00
C LEU A 132 0.75 4.54 8.34
N VAL A 133 -0.04 4.57 9.42
CA VAL A 133 0.43 4.62 10.80
C VAL A 133 -0.38 3.66 11.66
N ASN A 134 0.17 3.26 12.80
CA ASN A 134 -0.45 2.37 13.79
C ASN A 134 -0.67 0.90 13.36
N LEU A 135 -0.08 0.42 12.27
CA LEU A 135 -0.11 -1.01 11.92
C LEU A 135 0.61 -1.90 12.97
N ASP A 136 1.52 -1.33 13.74
CA ASP A 136 2.13 -1.97 14.91
C ASP A 136 1.08 -2.35 15.97
N LYS A 137 0.01 -1.54 16.10
CA LYS A 137 -1.05 -1.70 17.12
C LYS A 137 -2.12 -2.71 16.74
N VAL A 138 -2.23 -3.07 15.45
CA VAL A 138 -3.18 -4.09 14.99
C VAL A 138 -2.76 -5.46 15.55
N GLN A 139 -3.68 -6.15 16.22
CA GLN A 139 -3.40 -7.39 16.93
C GLN A 139 -3.71 -8.64 16.09
N LYS A 140 -4.74 -8.58 15.25
CA LYS A 140 -5.15 -9.67 14.37
C LYS A 140 -4.44 -9.59 13.02
N GLU A 141 -4.12 -10.75 12.46
CA GLU A 141 -3.54 -10.84 11.11
C GLU A 141 -4.58 -10.53 10.02
N ARG A 142 -5.86 -10.81 10.28
CA ARG A 142 -6.97 -10.56 9.37
C ARG A 142 -7.94 -9.59 10.04
N ILE A 143 -8.22 -8.48 9.36
CA ILE A 143 -9.07 -7.38 9.85
C ILE A 143 -10.03 -6.91 8.76
N PHE A 144 -11.00 -6.07 9.12
CA PHE A 144 -11.73 -5.28 8.14
C PHE A 144 -11.10 -3.90 8.00
N TYR A 145 -10.75 -3.51 6.78
CA TYR A 145 -10.12 -2.24 6.45
C TYR A 145 -11.06 -1.30 5.71
N ILE A 146 -10.93 0.00 5.95
CA ILE A 146 -11.60 1.07 5.21
C ILE A 146 -10.60 2.21 4.97
N GLY A 147 -10.39 2.61 3.72
CA GLY A 147 -9.49 3.70 3.33
C GLY A 147 -9.94 4.39 2.04
N LEU A 148 -11.08 5.08 2.11
CA LEU A 148 -11.75 5.61 0.92
C LEU A 148 -11.09 6.92 0.43
N PRO A 149 -10.76 7.06 -0.87
CA PRO A 149 -10.34 8.33 -1.45
C PRO A 149 -11.51 9.31 -1.56
N LEU A 150 -11.19 10.59 -1.68
CA LEU A 150 -12.16 11.60 -2.11
C LEU A 150 -12.57 11.32 -3.56
N ARG A 151 -13.89 11.25 -3.82
CA ARG A 151 -14.43 10.95 -5.14
C ARG A 151 -14.35 12.16 -6.08
N VAL A 152 -13.15 12.44 -6.60
CA VAL A 152 -12.87 13.56 -7.50
C VAL A 152 -12.42 13.03 -8.86
N LYS A 153 -12.98 13.59 -9.94
CA LYS A 153 -12.67 13.18 -11.31
C LYS A 153 -11.26 13.61 -11.69
N GLY A 154 -10.48 12.68 -12.25
CA GLY A 154 -9.11 12.94 -12.71
C GLY A 154 -8.09 13.05 -11.58
N LEU A 155 -8.49 12.82 -10.33
CA LEU A 155 -7.59 12.81 -9.18
C LEU A 155 -6.79 11.51 -9.16
N ASP A 156 -5.47 11.61 -9.17
CA ASP A 156 -4.52 10.48 -9.25
C ASP A 156 -4.13 9.90 -7.88
N SER A 157 -4.31 10.70 -6.83
CA SER A 157 -4.09 10.33 -5.44
C SER A 157 -5.03 11.09 -4.51
N SER A 158 -5.30 10.58 -3.31
CA SER A 158 -6.11 11.27 -2.31
C SER A 158 -5.60 10.97 -0.92
N TRP A 159 -5.48 11.98 -0.06
CA TRP A 159 -5.41 11.71 1.37
C TRP A 159 -6.65 10.95 1.82
N ILE A 160 -6.46 10.08 2.80
CA ILE A 160 -7.52 9.21 3.32
C ILE A 160 -7.52 9.20 4.84
N ARG A 161 -8.65 8.77 5.39
CA ARG A 161 -8.71 8.32 6.78
C ARG A 161 -8.76 6.79 6.80
N ALA A 162 -7.58 6.17 6.92
CA ALA A 162 -7.46 4.73 7.06
C ALA A 162 -7.99 4.25 8.42
N ILE A 163 -8.84 3.23 8.42
CA ILE A 163 -9.48 2.64 9.60
C ILE A 163 -9.33 1.11 9.53
N ALA A 164 -8.90 0.53 10.66
CA ALA A 164 -8.89 -0.91 10.89
C ALA A 164 -9.96 -1.26 11.93
N LEU A 165 -10.75 -2.30 11.66
CA LEU A 165 -11.74 -2.87 12.57
C LEU A 165 -11.32 -4.30 12.92
N GLU A 166 -11.10 -4.55 14.21
CA GLU A 166 -10.78 -5.87 14.74
C GLU A 166 -12.03 -6.46 15.42
N PRO A 167 -12.31 -7.77 15.25
CA PRO A 167 -13.35 -8.42 16.05
C PRO A 167 -12.99 -8.33 17.53
N LEU A 168 -14.02 -8.06 18.36
CA LEU A 168 -13.92 -7.98 19.82
C LEU A 168 -13.47 -9.31 20.44
#